data_AF-A0A970C3E7-F1
#
_entry.id   AF-A0A970C3E7-F1
#
_cell.length_a   1.000
_cell.length_b   1.000
_cell.length_c   1.000
_cell.angle_alpha   90.00
_cell.angle_beta   90.00
_cell.angle_gamma   90.00
#
_symmetry.space_group_name_H-M   'P 1'
#
loop_
_entity.id
_entity.type
_entity.pdbx_description
1 polymer ?
#
loop_
_entity_poly.entity_id
_entity_poly.type
_entity_poly.pdbx_seq_one_letter_code
_entity_poly.pdbx_strand_id
1 'polypeptide(L)' 'MKKYLSEVKTELSKTTWPSKQTTKNLTILVVIVSLLLALYIGALDIILQKLIALFI' A
#
# COMPACT_ATOMS: atom_id res chain seq x y z
N MET A 1 -10.75 -34.55 9.62
CA MET A 1 -10.92 -33.09 9.38
C MET A 1 -10.15 -32.20 10.38
N LYS A 2 -10.25 -32.36 11.71
CA LYS A 2 -9.52 -31.50 12.68
C LYS A 2 -7.97 -31.52 12.55
N LYS A 3 -7.39 -32.64 12.11
CA LYS A 3 -5.93 -32.79 11.91
C LYS A 3 -5.37 -31.89 10.80
N TYR A 4 -6.09 -31.77 9.68
CA TYR A 4 -5.69 -30.95 8.53
C TYR A 4 -5.61 -29.46 8.86
N LEU A 5 -6.55 -28.92 9.65
CA LEU A 5 -6.50 -27.52 10.09
C LEU A 5 -5.33 -27.23 11.03
N SER A 6 -4.92 -28.23 11.82
CA SER A 6 -3.75 -28.12 12.69
C SER A 6 -2.45 -28.09 11.89
N GLU A 7 -2.32 -28.95 10.87
CA GLU A 7 -1.15 -29.02 9.99
C GLU A 7 -0.99 -27.75 9.16
N VAL A 8 -2.09 -27.22 8.60
CA VAL A 8 -2.07 -25.94 7.86
C VAL A 8 -1.65 -24.78 8.76
N LYS A 9 -2.09 -24.74 10.02
CA LYS A 9 -1.65 -23.72 10.98
C LYS A 9 -0.15 -23.83 11.30
N THR A 10 0.39 -25.05 11.34
CA THR A 10 1.82 -25.31 11.57
C THR A 10 2.69 -25.00 10.34
N GLU A 11 2.18 -25.22 9.12
CA GLU A 11 2.88 -24.79 7.89
C GLU A 11 2.82 -23.28 7.69
N LEU A 12 1.70 -22.65 8.00
CA LEU A 12 1.55 -21.18 8.00
C LEU A 12 2.47 -20.50 9.01
N SER A 13 2.86 -21.17 10.10
CA SER A 13 3.85 -20.64 11.04
C SER A 13 5.29 -20.85 10.59
N LYS A 14 5.55 -21.76 9.62
CA LYS A 14 6.84 -21.89 8.93
C LYS A 14 6.99 -20.86 7.81
N THR A 15 5.89 -20.40 7.23
CA THR A 15 5.91 -19.23 6.36
C THR A 15 6.36 -18.04 7.19
N THR A 16 7.43 -17.38 6.75
CA THR A 16 8.16 -16.30 7.41
C THR A 16 7.30 -15.06 7.60
N TRP A 17 6.25 -15.17 8.43
CA TRP A 17 5.34 -14.07 8.68
C TRP A 17 6.16 -12.93 9.29
N PRO A 18 6.21 -11.78 8.60
CA PRO A 18 7.04 -10.67 9.05
C PRO A 18 6.59 -10.28 10.46
N SER A 19 7.57 -10.00 11.33
CA SER A 19 7.29 -9.51 12.67
C SER A 19 6.31 -8.32 12.58
N LYS A 20 5.29 -8.29 13.44
CA LYS A 20 4.23 -7.27 13.44
C LYS A 20 4.76 -5.83 13.42
N GLN A 21 6.00 -5.62 13.88
CA GLN A 21 6.69 -4.35 13.86
C GLN A 21 7.07 -3.92 12.43
N THR A 22 7.62 -4.84 11.63
CA THR A 22 8.04 -4.57 10.25
C THR A 22 6.84 -4.26 9.37
N THR A 23 5.73 -4.98 9.55
CA THR A 23 4.49 -4.73 8.80
C THR A 23 3.95 -3.31 9.04
N LYS A 24 3.93 -2.84 10.30
CA LYS A 24 3.45 -1.47 10.59
C LYS A 24 4.34 -0.40 9.96
N ASN A 25 5.66 -0.56 10.06
CA ASN A 25 6.60 0.42 9.50
C ASN A 25 6.47 0.50 7.98
N LEU A 26 6.32 -0.66 7.31
CA LEU A 26 6.10 -0.71 5.86
C LEU A 26 4.75 -0.08 5.48
N THR A 27 3.67 -0.33 6.22
CA THR A 27 2.37 0.30 5.96
C THR A 27 2.44 1.83 6.11
N ILE A 28 3.11 2.33 7.15
CA ILE A 28 3.28 3.79 7.35
C ILE A 28 4.05 4.40 6.16
N LEU A 29 5.12 3.74 5.72
CA LEU A 29 5.88 4.19 4.57
C LEU A 29 5.02 4.25 3.30
N VAL A 30 4.24 3.20 3.03
CA VAL A 30 3.33 3.16 1.87
C VAL A 30 2.31 4.29 1.94
N VAL A 31 1.70 4.53 3.10
CA VAL A 31 0.71 5.62 3.27
C VAL A 31 1.33 6.97 2.95
N ILE A 32 2.53 7.25 3.45
CA ILE A 32 3.23 8.51 3.17
C ILE A 32 3.53 8.66 1.68
N VAL A 33 4.08 7.62 1.04
CA VAL A 33 4.42 7.64 -0.39
C VAL A 33 3.15 7.80 -1.24
N SER A 34 2.06 7.12 -0.90
CA SER A 34 0.77 7.28 -1.59
C SER A 34 0.21 8.69 -1.45
N LEU A 35 0.34 9.32 -0.29
CA LEU A 35 -0.08 10.71 -0.08
C LEU A 35 0.74 11.68 -0.93
N LEU A 36 2.06 11.49 -0.99
CA LEU A 36 2.95 12.29 -1.81
C LEU A 36 2.63 12.15 -3.30
N LEU A 37 2.41 10.92 -3.77
CA LEU A 37 2.00 10.67 -5.16
C LEU A 37 0.66 11.34 -5.47
N ALA A 38 -0.33 11.21 -4.58
CA ALA A 38 -1.65 11.80 -4.78
C ALA A 38 -1.58 13.33 -4.88
N LEU A 39 -0.77 13.98 -4.02
CA LEU A 39 -0.51 15.41 -4.11
C LEU A 39 0.21 15.79 -5.41
N TYR A 40 1.22 15.01 -5.81
CA TYR A 40 1.99 15.29 -7.02
C TYR A 40 1.12 15.20 -8.29
N ILE A 41 0.43 14.07 -8.46
CA ILE A 41 -0.46 13.84 -9.61
C ILE A 41 -1.62 14.84 -9.58
N GLY A 42 -2.28 15.02 -8.43
CA GLY A 42 -3.39 15.96 -8.31
C GLY A 42 -3.00 17.41 -8.60
N ALA A 43 -1.81 17.85 -8.16
CA ALA A 43 -1.30 19.18 -8.50
C ALA A 43 -1.04 19.31 -10.01
N LEU A 44 -0.43 18.29 -10.62
CA LEU A 44 -0.19 18.24 -12.06
C LEU A 44 -1.49 18.31 -12.85
N ASP A 45 -2.51 17.54 -12.47
CA ASP A 45 -3.82 17.52 -13.12
C ASP A 45 -4.48 18.90 -13.06
N ILE A 46 -4.41 19.60 -11.93
CA ILE A 46 -4.97 20.96 -11.79
C ILE A 46 -4.25 21.95 -12.70
N ILE A 47 -2.92 21.88 -12.77
CA ILE A 47 -2.11 22.76 -13.63
C ILE A 47 -2.42 22.50 -15.10
N LEU A 48 -2.45 21.22 -15.51
CA LEU A 48 -2.77 20.81 -16.86
C LEU A 48 -4.18 21.22 -17.27
N GLN A 49 -5.19 20.99 -16.42
CA GLN A 49 -6.57 21.40 -16.67
C GLN A 49 -6.68 22.93 -16.87
N LYS A 50 -5.99 23.72 -16.06
CA LYS A 50 -5.96 25.18 -16.20
C LYS A 50 -5.26 25.63 -17.49
N LEU A 51 -4.16 24.98 -17.87
CA LEU A 51 -3.46 25.29 -19.12
C LEU A 51 -4.29 24.93 -20.35
N ILE A 52 -4.95 23.78 -20.34
CA ILE A 52 -5.83 23.35 -21.42
C ILE A 52 -7.05 24.28 -21.52
N ALA A 53 -7.66 24.64 -20.39
CA ALA A 53 -8.79 25.58 -20.34
C ALA A 53 -8.42 27.02 -20.77
N LEU A 54 -7.14 27.38 -20.76
CA LEU A 54 -6.66 28.67 -21.27
C LEU A 54 -6.48 28.64 -22.80
N PHE A 55 -6.18 27.47 -23.36
CA PHE A 55 -5.93 27.27 -24.80
C PHE A 55 -7.18 26.95 -25.61
N ILE A 56 -8.26 26.51 -24.95
CA ILE A 56 -9.59 26.27 -25.53
C ILE A 56 -10.47 27.50 -25.34
#